data_AF-A0A2T5LNE4-F1
#
_entry.id   AF-A0A2T5LNE4-F1
#
_cell.length_a   1.000
_cell.length_b   1.000
_cell.length_c   1.000
_cell.angle_alpha   90.00
_cell.angle_beta   90.00
_cell.angle_gamma   90.00
#
_symmetry.space_group_name_H-M   'P 1'
#
loop_
_entity.id
_entity.type
_entity.pdbx_description
1 polymer ?
#
loop_
_entity_poly.entity_id
_entity_poly.type
_entity_poly.pdbx_seq_one_letter_code
_entity_poly.pdbx_strand_id
1 'polypeptide(L)'
;MFWFRLFRLGISFFHPGLDYKSNRSSPALTSPHLTSPFLALPCLALFRSNPRSLIRMSSPNLTSSELIALCDTTRRSFSDNFIPFTNLQLEKVQKSSTLVRSNRHSIGKNAPKLRAHTVLSELWTHCPEGFILCALSTYQSRLGTLKSTDFLRDMMEWWQGVEHPGGLSAVLVHYANILPGNNQGM
;
A
#
# COMPACT_ATOMS: atom_id res chain seq x y z
N MET A 1 28.24 -1.52 7.30
CA MET A 1 27.40 -0.73 6.38
C MET A 1 26.05 -0.50 7.07
N PHE A 2 25.89 0.42 8.03
CA PHE A 2 26.06 1.88 8.06
C PHE A 2 24.97 2.70 7.33
N TRP A 3 23.70 2.56 7.71
CA TRP A 3 22.67 3.57 7.43
C TRP A 3 21.70 3.67 8.63
N PHE A 4 21.97 4.58 9.57
CA PHE A 4 20.96 5.10 10.51
C PHE A 4 20.85 6.60 10.25
N ARG A 5 19.67 7.01 9.75
CA ARG A 5 19.33 8.39 9.42
C ARG A 5 19.19 9.21 10.71
N LEU A 6 20.01 10.26 10.81
CA LEU A 6 19.70 11.47 11.56
C LEU A 6 18.56 12.20 10.81
N PHE A 7 17.39 12.33 11.41
CA PHE A 7 16.43 13.39 11.06
C PHE A 7 15.95 14.04 12.36
N ARG A 8 16.63 15.12 12.72
CA ARG A 8 16.31 15.98 13.86
C ARG A 8 15.71 17.27 13.31
N LEU A 9 14.41 17.43 13.54
CA LEU A 9 13.66 18.66 13.81
C LEU A 9 14.08 19.94 13.05
N GLY A 10 13.23 20.34 12.10
CA GLY A 10 13.19 21.68 11.54
C GLY A 10 11.75 22.07 11.19
N ILE A 11 10.93 22.35 12.21
CA ILE A 11 9.63 23.00 12.05
C ILE A 11 9.78 24.42 12.56
N SER A 12 9.50 25.43 11.71
CA SER A 12 8.65 26.57 12.08
C SER A 12 8.46 27.59 10.94
N PHE A 13 7.18 27.92 10.75
CA PHE A 13 6.59 29.23 10.41
C PHE A 13 6.81 29.84 9.02
N PHE A 14 5.75 29.81 8.21
CA PHE A 14 5.33 30.99 7.45
C PHE A 14 3.81 30.97 7.20
N HIS A 15 3.12 32.03 7.63
CA HIS A 15 1.72 32.32 7.35
C HIS A 15 1.65 33.79 6.93
N PRO A 16 1.15 34.08 5.72
CA PRO A 16 0.07 35.08 5.56
C PRO A 16 -0.93 34.57 4.50
N GLY A 17 -2.25 34.62 4.69
CA GLY A 17 -3.06 35.81 4.92
C GLY A 17 -3.24 36.56 3.60
N LEU A 18 -4.40 36.45 2.95
CA LEU A 18 -5.05 37.53 2.17
C LEU A 18 -6.47 37.13 1.71
N ASP A 19 -7.41 37.99 2.07
CA ASP A 19 -8.79 38.12 1.62
C ASP A 19 -8.97 38.10 0.10
N TYR A 20 -10.04 37.44 -0.38
CA TYR A 20 -10.62 37.75 -1.69
C TYR A 20 -12.16 37.77 -1.67
N LYS A 21 -12.66 39.00 -1.64
CA LYS A 21 -13.87 39.58 -2.24
C LYS A 21 -14.96 38.65 -2.80
N SER A 22 -16.11 38.77 -2.14
CA SER A 22 -17.47 38.67 -2.67
C SER A 22 -17.67 39.47 -3.97
N ASN A 23 -18.31 38.85 -4.96
CA ASN A 23 -19.10 39.59 -5.97
C ASN A 23 -20.29 38.75 -6.43
N ARG A 24 -21.49 39.19 -6.02
CA ARG A 24 -22.78 38.83 -6.62
C ARG A 24 -22.88 39.50 -7.98
N SER A 25 -23.26 38.73 -8.99
CA SER A 25 -24.05 39.21 -10.14
C SER A 25 -24.81 38.02 -10.73
N SER A 26 -26.14 37.98 -10.51
CA SER A 26 -27.07 37.32 -11.44
C SER A 26 -27.45 38.34 -12.51
N PRO A 27 -27.71 37.93 -13.76
CA PRO A 27 -29.13 37.94 -14.18
C PRO A 27 -29.54 36.88 -15.22
N ALA A 28 -30.85 36.60 -15.17
CA ALA A 28 -31.82 36.40 -16.24
C ALA A 28 -31.68 35.27 -17.30
N LEU A 29 -32.68 34.39 -17.21
CA LEU A 29 -33.42 33.67 -18.26
C LEU A 29 -33.36 34.27 -19.68
N THR A 30 -33.06 33.41 -20.67
CA THR A 30 -33.82 33.31 -21.94
C THR A 30 -33.65 31.90 -22.53
N SER A 31 -34.76 31.19 -22.73
CA SER A 31 -34.90 30.05 -23.65
C SER A 31 -35.13 30.60 -25.07
N PRO A 32 -34.69 29.94 -26.15
CA PRO A 32 -35.67 29.12 -26.91
C PRO A 32 -35.11 27.92 -27.72
N HIS A 33 -36.00 26.94 -27.91
CA HIS A 33 -36.24 26.05 -29.06
C HIS A 33 -35.10 25.32 -29.81
N LEU A 34 -35.08 23.99 -29.59
CA LEU A 34 -35.12 22.87 -30.57
C LEU A 34 -34.51 23.07 -31.96
N THR A 35 -33.49 22.26 -32.30
CA THR A 35 -33.49 21.33 -33.47
C THR A 35 -32.27 20.39 -33.46
N SER A 36 -32.55 19.09 -33.68
CA SER A 36 -31.78 17.95 -34.24
C SER A 36 -30.37 18.19 -34.84
N PRO A 37 -29.48 17.17 -35.05
CA PRO A 37 -29.70 15.72 -35.05
C PRO A 37 -28.61 14.84 -34.39
N PHE A 38 -28.96 13.57 -34.25
CA PHE A 38 -28.08 12.38 -34.20
C PHE A 38 -26.60 12.61 -34.54
N LEU A 39 -25.74 12.45 -33.55
CA LEU A 39 -24.46 11.76 -33.75
C LEU A 39 -24.29 10.75 -32.62
N ALA A 40 -24.34 9.49 -33.03
CA ALA A 40 -24.05 8.34 -32.21
C ALA A 40 -22.72 8.56 -31.48
N LEU A 41 -22.79 8.71 -30.15
CA LEU A 41 -21.64 8.50 -29.30
C LEU A 41 -21.23 7.04 -29.48
N PRO A 42 -20.04 6.74 -30.04
CA PRO A 42 -19.48 5.43 -29.82
C PRO A 42 -19.33 5.30 -28.32
N CYS A 43 -19.99 4.30 -27.74
CA CYS A 43 -19.72 3.85 -26.39
C CYS A 43 -18.23 3.55 -26.30
N LEU A 44 -17.43 4.55 -25.91
CA LEU A 44 -16.16 4.35 -25.26
C LEU A 44 -16.51 3.69 -23.94
N ALA A 45 -16.77 2.38 -24.01
CA ALA A 45 -16.46 1.47 -22.94
C ALA A 45 -14.98 1.73 -22.67
N LEU A 46 -14.72 2.67 -21.77
CA LEU A 46 -13.54 2.71 -20.95
C LEU A 46 -13.34 1.26 -20.55
N PHE A 47 -12.31 0.66 -21.14
CA PHE A 47 -11.66 -0.50 -20.61
C PHE A 47 -11.25 -0.11 -19.20
N ARG A 48 -12.19 -0.24 -18.26
CA ARG A 48 -11.91 -0.52 -16.87
C ARG A 48 -11.37 -1.94 -16.91
N SER A 49 -10.15 -2.06 -17.41
CA SER A 49 -9.29 -3.21 -17.24
C SER A 49 -9.24 -3.39 -15.74
N ASN A 50 -10.12 -4.23 -15.24
CA ASN A 50 -10.10 -4.72 -13.89
C ASN A 50 -8.92 -5.70 -13.90
N PRO A 51 -7.75 -5.37 -13.33
CA PRO A 51 -6.60 -6.29 -13.39
C PRO A 51 -6.82 -7.56 -12.58
N ARG A 52 -8.01 -7.77 -12.01
CA ARG A 52 -8.36 -8.97 -11.23
C ARG A 52 -8.63 -10.22 -12.09
N SER A 53 -8.78 -10.11 -13.40
CA SER A 53 -9.10 -11.27 -14.26
C SER A 53 -7.88 -12.10 -14.73
N LEU A 54 -6.65 -11.68 -14.44
CA LEU A 54 -5.44 -12.49 -14.71
C LEU A 54 -4.96 -13.31 -13.51
N ILE A 55 -5.73 -13.40 -12.43
CA ILE A 55 -5.46 -14.32 -11.30
C ILE A 55 -6.30 -15.59 -11.49
N ARG A 56 -6.07 -16.34 -12.57
CA ARG A 56 -6.58 -17.72 -12.65
C ARG A 56 -5.63 -18.66 -13.37
N MET A 57 -4.38 -18.67 -12.90
CA MET A 57 -3.54 -19.85 -12.90
C MET A 57 -2.70 -19.84 -11.62
N SER A 58 -3.38 -19.79 -10.46
CA SER A 58 -2.67 -19.81 -9.18
C SER A 58 -2.16 -21.22 -8.93
N SER A 59 -0.86 -21.39 -9.13
CA SER A 59 -0.06 -22.39 -8.44
C SER A 59 -0.51 -22.44 -6.97
N PRO A 60 -0.73 -23.62 -6.38
CA PRO A 60 -1.19 -23.71 -4.98
C PRO A 60 -0.19 -23.09 -3.99
N ASN A 61 1.07 -22.90 -4.42
CA ASN A 61 2.14 -22.36 -3.61
C ASN A 61 2.60 -21.01 -4.19
N LEU A 62 2.66 -20.01 -3.33
CA LEU A 62 3.26 -18.71 -3.65
C LEU A 62 4.77 -18.88 -3.82
N THR A 63 5.35 -18.31 -4.88
CA THR A 63 6.81 -18.26 -5.10
C THR A 63 7.38 -16.89 -4.71
N SER A 64 8.71 -16.79 -4.54
CA SER A 64 9.37 -15.49 -4.31
C SER A 64 9.07 -14.49 -5.43
N SER A 65 9.17 -14.93 -6.69
CA SER A 65 8.95 -14.08 -7.87
C SER A 65 7.50 -13.60 -7.97
N GLU A 66 6.52 -14.45 -7.65
CA GLU A 66 5.12 -14.05 -7.58
C GLU A 66 4.88 -13.02 -6.48
N LEU A 67 5.48 -13.20 -5.30
CA LEU A 67 5.37 -12.23 -4.20
C LEU A 67 5.95 -10.87 -4.59
N ILE A 68 7.12 -10.87 -5.23
CA ILE A 68 7.76 -9.65 -5.74
C ILE A 68 6.87 -8.97 -6.79
N ALA A 69 6.31 -9.71 -7.75
CA ALA A 69 5.42 -9.15 -8.76
C ALA A 69 4.16 -8.52 -8.15
N LEU A 70 3.59 -9.15 -7.12
CA LEU A 70 2.45 -8.59 -6.36
C LEU A 70 2.82 -7.32 -5.61
N CYS A 71 4.01 -7.29 -5.00
CA CYS A 71 4.52 -6.12 -4.30
C CYS A 71 4.82 -4.98 -5.28
N ASP A 72 5.43 -5.25 -6.43
CA ASP A 72 5.71 -4.24 -7.46
C ASP A 72 4.41 -3.66 -8.05
N THR A 73 3.42 -4.51 -8.34
CA THR A 73 2.10 -4.04 -8.79
C THR A 73 1.48 -3.10 -7.76
N THR A 74 1.61 -3.43 -6.48
CA THR A 74 1.10 -2.59 -5.38
C THR A 74 1.93 -1.32 -5.24
N ARG A 75 3.26 -1.39 -5.34
CA ARG A 75 4.18 -0.24 -5.30
C ARG A 75 3.83 0.79 -6.37
N ARG A 76 3.57 0.35 -7.60
CA ARG A 76 3.16 1.22 -8.72
C ARG A 76 1.83 1.94 -8.50
N SER A 77 1.01 1.51 -7.54
CA SER A 77 -0.22 2.22 -7.16
C SER A 77 0.02 3.38 -6.18
N PHE A 78 1.22 3.47 -5.59
CA PHE A 78 1.61 4.59 -4.75
C PHE A 78 2.16 5.75 -5.60
N SER A 79 1.80 6.95 -5.20
CA SER A 79 2.41 8.20 -5.66
C SER A 79 3.47 8.70 -4.67
N ASP A 80 4.24 9.72 -5.07
CA ASP A 80 5.14 10.42 -4.15
C ASP A 80 4.40 11.19 -3.05
N ASN A 81 3.15 11.58 -3.31
CA ASN A 81 2.29 12.21 -2.30
C ASN A 81 1.65 11.15 -1.40
N PHE A 82 1.49 11.50 -0.12
CA PHE A 82 0.77 10.68 0.84
C PHE A 82 -0.73 10.65 0.50
N ILE A 83 -1.26 9.44 0.32
CA ILE A 83 -2.69 9.18 0.15
C ILE A 83 -3.13 8.29 1.31
N PRO A 84 -4.08 8.72 2.15
CA PRO A 84 -4.59 7.90 3.24
C PRO A 84 -5.15 6.57 2.76
N PHE A 85 -4.93 5.51 3.55
CA PHE A 85 -5.49 4.20 3.26
C PHE A 85 -7.01 4.18 3.38
N THR A 86 -7.63 3.42 2.49
CA THR A 86 -9.03 3.01 2.65
C THR A 86 -9.19 2.11 3.88
N ASN A 87 -10.39 2.04 4.45
CA ASN A 87 -10.69 1.20 5.62
C ASN A 87 -10.26 -0.27 5.41
N LEU A 88 -10.47 -0.80 4.20
CA LEU A 88 -10.08 -2.17 3.85
C LEU A 88 -8.56 -2.36 3.87
N GLN A 89 -7.81 -1.40 3.32
CA GLN A 89 -6.33 -1.45 3.35
C GLN A 89 -5.81 -1.34 4.78
N LEU A 90 -6.41 -0.47 5.59
CA LEU A 90 -6.06 -0.31 6.99
C LEU A 90 -6.29 -1.61 7.78
N GLU A 91 -7.44 -2.27 7.57
CA GLU A 91 -7.75 -3.55 8.20
C GLU A 91 -6.72 -4.63 7.81
N LYS A 92 -6.30 -4.68 6.54
CA LYS A 92 -5.27 -5.62 6.09
C LYS A 92 -3.93 -5.39 6.79
N VAL A 93 -3.48 -4.14 6.88
CA VAL A 93 -2.23 -3.77 7.56
C VAL A 93 -2.31 -4.07 9.06
N GLN A 94 -3.43 -3.75 9.71
CA GLN A 94 -3.67 -4.06 11.11
C GLN A 94 -3.64 -5.57 11.38
N LYS A 95 -4.33 -6.37 10.56
CA LYS A 95 -4.31 -7.84 10.70
C LYS A 95 -2.89 -8.40 10.58
N SER A 96 -2.12 -7.93 9.61
CA SER A 96 -0.72 -8.33 9.43
C SER A 96 0.17 -7.88 10.59
N SER A 97 -0.07 -6.68 11.11
CA SER A 97 0.68 -6.14 12.25
C SER A 97 0.38 -6.89 13.54
N THR A 98 -0.89 -7.20 13.81
CA THR A 98 -1.31 -8.05 14.93
C THR A 98 -0.69 -9.44 14.84
N LEU A 99 -0.60 -10.01 13.62
CA LEU A 99 0.10 -11.28 13.44
C LEU A 99 1.56 -11.15 13.85
N VAL A 100 2.32 -10.17 13.33
CA VAL A 100 3.73 -9.96 13.68
C VAL A 100 3.94 -9.75 15.19
N ARG A 101 3.06 -8.99 15.85
CA ARG A 101 3.09 -8.75 17.30
C ARG A 101 2.75 -9.99 18.14
N SER A 102 2.08 -10.99 17.56
CA SER A 102 1.68 -12.20 18.29
C SER A 102 2.90 -13.04 18.67
N ASN A 103 2.86 -13.67 19.85
CA ASN A 103 3.93 -14.56 20.29
C ASN A 103 4.01 -15.79 19.37
N ARG A 104 5.18 -16.04 18.76
CA ARG A 104 5.46 -17.18 17.88
C ARG A 104 5.03 -18.52 18.49
N HIS A 105 5.23 -18.73 19.79
CA HIS A 105 4.88 -19.97 20.49
C HIS A 105 3.38 -20.22 20.55
N SER A 106 2.57 -19.16 20.57
CA SER A 106 1.10 -19.27 20.55
C SER A 106 0.54 -19.75 19.21
N ILE A 107 1.32 -19.65 18.13
CA ILE A 107 0.91 -20.01 16.76
C ILE A 107 1.21 -21.49 16.42
N GLY A 108 1.99 -22.19 17.26
CA GLY A 108 2.69 -23.43 16.92
C GLY A 108 1.89 -24.59 16.30
N LYS A 109 0.56 -24.63 16.44
CA LYS A 109 -0.30 -25.65 15.81
C LYS A 109 -0.68 -25.34 14.35
N ASN A 110 -0.48 -24.11 13.88
CA ASN A 110 -0.86 -23.69 12.52
C ASN A 110 0.39 -23.31 11.72
N ALA A 111 0.97 -24.30 11.03
CA ALA A 111 2.19 -24.11 10.25
C ALA A 111 2.09 -23.01 9.16
N PRO A 112 1.01 -22.91 8.36
CA PRO A 112 0.84 -21.81 7.41
C PRO A 112 0.85 -20.42 8.10
N LYS A 113 0.14 -20.29 9.23
CA LYS A 113 0.12 -19.03 9.99
C LYS A 113 1.49 -18.71 10.59
N LEU A 114 2.21 -19.71 11.09
CA LEU A 114 3.57 -19.56 11.60
C LEU A 114 4.52 -19.11 10.48
N ARG A 115 4.38 -19.68 9.28
CA ARG A 115 5.20 -19.27 8.13
C ARG A 115 4.92 -17.83 7.72
N ALA A 116 3.64 -17.44 7.63
CA ALA A 116 3.26 -16.06 7.36
C ALA A 116 3.77 -15.09 8.42
N HIS A 117 3.74 -15.48 9.70
CA HIS A 117 4.34 -14.73 10.80
C HIS A 117 5.82 -14.50 10.58
N THR A 118 6.59 -15.56 10.28
CA THR A 118 8.03 -15.46 10.01
C THR A 118 8.32 -14.52 8.85
N VAL A 119 7.64 -14.71 7.71
CA VAL A 119 7.84 -13.88 6.51
C VAL A 119 7.56 -12.41 6.78
N LEU A 120 6.44 -12.09 7.42
CA LEU A 120 6.07 -10.71 7.73
C LEU A 120 7.00 -10.07 8.78
N SER A 121 7.48 -10.86 9.75
CA SER A 121 8.40 -10.37 10.79
C SER A 121 9.78 -10.07 10.21
N GLU A 122 10.29 -10.93 9.33
CA GLU A 122 11.56 -10.72 8.62
C GLU A 122 11.47 -9.50 7.70
N LEU A 123 10.39 -9.37 6.92
CA LEU A 123 10.15 -8.19 6.10
C LEU A 123 10.09 -6.92 6.96
N TRP A 124 9.35 -6.93 8.06
CA TRP A 124 9.27 -5.76 8.92
C TRP A 124 10.63 -5.36 9.50
N THR A 125 11.47 -6.34 9.85
CA THR A 125 12.79 -6.10 10.44
C THR A 125 13.79 -5.51 9.42
N HIS A 126 13.75 -5.99 8.18
CA HIS A 126 14.77 -5.62 7.17
C HIS A 126 14.28 -4.61 6.12
N CYS A 127 12.98 -4.58 5.83
CA CYS A 127 12.35 -3.70 4.84
C CYS A 127 10.89 -3.38 5.26
N PRO A 128 10.69 -2.40 6.16
CA PRO A 128 9.36 -1.99 6.62
C PRO A 128 8.40 -1.60 5.47
N GLU A 129 8.92 -0.97 4.42
CA GLU A 129 8.14 -0.61 3.23
C GLU A 129 7.69 -1.87 2.47
N GLY A 130 8.57 -2.85 2.33
CA GLY A 130 8.24 -4.17 1.79
C GLY A 130 7.18 -4.91 2.60
N PHE A 131 7.17 -4.75 3.94
CA PHE A 131 6.08 -5.26 4.78
C PHE A 131 4.73 -4.63 4.43
N ILE A 132 4.65 -3.30 4.23
CA ILE A 132 3.41 -2.62 3.82
C ILE A 132 2.92 -3.16 2.47
N LEU A 133 3.80 -3.22 1.48
CA LEU A 133 3.48 -3.73 0.15
C LEU A 133 2.98 -5.18 0.21
N CYS A 134 3.63 -6.02 1.00
CA CYS A 134 3.23 -7.40 1.24
C CYS A 134 1.85 -7.49 1.92
N ALA A 135 1.62 -6.72 2.99
CA ALA A 135 0.35 -6.70 3.70
C ALA A 135 -0.83 -6.25 2.84
N LEU A 136 -0.60 -5.32 1.90
CA LEU A 136 -1.62 -4.81 0.99
C LEU A 136 -1.85 -5.69 -0.22
N SER A 137 -0.82 -6.35 -0.74
CA SER A 137 -0.88 -7.12 -1.98
C SER A 137 -1.45 -8.52 -1.83
N THR A 138 -1.25 -9.17 -0.66
CA THR A 138 -1.64 -10.56 -0.45
C THR A 138 -2.39 -10.76 0.88
N TYR A 139 -2.66 -12.02 1.23
CA TYR A 139 -3.31 -12.44 2.48
C TYR A 139 -2.39 -13.40 3.23
N GLN A 140 -2.52 -13.45 4.56
CA GLN A 140 -1.68 -14.27 5.44
C GLN A 140 -1.74 -15.77 5.08
N SER A 141 -2.92 -16.28 4.70
CA SER A 141 -3.08 -17.68 4.26
C SER A 141 -2.23 -18.01 3.04
N ARG A 142 -2.15 -17.08 2.08
CA ARG A 142 -1.34 -17.23 0.86
C ARG A 142 0.15 -17.05 1.13
N LEU A 143 0.53 -16.15 2.04
CA LEU A 143 1.92 -16.06 2.51
C LEU A 143 2.39 -17.35 3.19
N GLY A 144 1.48 -18.04 3.89
CA GLY A 144 1.76 -19.32 4.52
C GLY A 144 2.15 -20.43 3.55
N THR A 145 1.85 -20.31 2.25
CA THR A 145 2.23 -21.28 1.21
C THR A 145 3.60 -20.99 0.58
N LEU A 146 4.27 -19.89 0.97
CA LEU A 146 5.60 -19.54 0.51
C LEU A 146 6.65 -20.49 1.11
N LYS A 147 7.12 -21.44 0.29
CA LYS A 147 8.14 -22.42 0.70
C LYS A 147 9.57 -21.89 0.61
N SER A 148 9.82 -20.90 -0.23
CA SER A 148 11.17 -20.37 -0.46
C SER A 148 11.74 -19.74 0.80
N THR A 149 12.92 -20.19 1.24
CA THR A 149 13.69 -19.57 2.34
C THR A 149 14.45 -18.33 1.88
N ASP A 150 14.74 -18.25 0.59
CA ASP A 150 15.55 -17.19 -0.01
C ASP A 150 14.74 -15.93 -0.35
N PHE A 151 13.43 -15.96 -0.07
CA PHE A 151 12.50 -14.87 -0.43
C PHE A 151 12.97 -13.51 0.07
N LEU A 152 13.59 -13.44 1.26
CA LEU A 152 14.05 -12.19 1.84
C LEU A 152 15.20 -11.61 1.02
N ARG A 153 16.16 -12.44 0.60
CA ARG A 153 17.27 -12.02 -0.28
C ARG A 153 16.71 -11.47 -1.59
N ASP A 154 15.83 -12.24 -2.24
CA ASP A 154 15.23 -11.86 -3.53
C ASP A 154 14.44 -10.54 -3.40
N MET A 155 13.67 -10.38 -2.31
CA MET A 155 12.90 -9.17 -2.03
C MET A 155 13.81 -7.95 -1.79
N MET A 156 14.91 -8.12 -1.05
CA MET A 156 15.86 -7.04 -0.76
C MET A 156 16.62 -6.61 -2.00
N GLU A 157 17.08 -7.57 -2.81
CA GLU A 157 17.74 -7.30 -4.10
C GLU A 157 16.82 -6.55 -5.05
N TRP A 158 15.56 -7.01 -5.19
CA TRP A 158 14.55 -6.29 -5.95
C TRP A 158 14.29 -4.89 -5.39
N TRP A 159 14.13 -4.74 -4.07
CA TRP A 159 13.82 -3.47 -3.44
C TRP A 159 14.92 -2.43 -3.68
N GLN A 160 16.19 -2.83 -3.69
CA GLN A 160 17.31 -1.92 -3.97
C GLN A 160 17.33 -1.42 -5.41
N GLY A 161 16.76 -2.17 -6.36
CA GLY A 161 16.75 -1.84 -7.78
C GLY A 161 15.54 -1.03 -8.27
N VAL A 162 14.55 -0.74 -7.40
CA VAL A 162 13.32 -0.04 -7.79
C VAL A 162 13.17 1.33 -7.13
N GLU A 163 12.38 2.19 -7.74
CA GLU A 163 12.03 3.50 -7.18
C GLU A 163 11.16 3.36 -5.92
N HIS A 164 11.46 4.17 -4.90
CA HIS A 164 10.75 4.19 -3.61
C HIS A 164 9.83 5.41 -3.55
N PRO A 165 8.52 5.26 -3.81
CA PRO A 165 7.60 6.39 -3.83
C PRO A 165 7.51 7.03 -2.45
N GLY A 166 7.64 8.36 -2.38
CA GLY A 166 7.64 9.10 -1.11
C GLY A 166 6.39 8.88 -0.24
N GLY A 167 5.24 8.65 -0.89
CA GLY A 167 3.98 8.36 -0.21
C GLY A 167 4.00 7.05 0.58
N LEU A 168 4.81 6.07 0.17
CA LEU A 168 4.98 4.82 0.90
C LEU A 168 5.81 5.03 2.17
N SER A 169 6.88 5.82 2.12
CA SER A 169 7.63 6.18 3.32
C SER A 169 6.78 7.00 4.30
N ALA A 170 5.93 7.89 3.77
CA ALA A 170 5.00 8.68 4.59
C ALA A 170 3.99 7.81 5.35
N VAL A 171 3.54 6.69 4.77
CA VAL A 171 2.65 5.72 5.46
C VAL A 171 3.28 5.20 6.74
N LEU A 172 4.58 4.91 6.76
CA LEU A 172 5.26 4.40 7.95
C LEU A 172 5.22 5.41 9.11
N VAL A 173 5.27 6.69 8.79
CA VAL A 173 5.19 7.78 9.78
C VAL A 173 3.75 7.99 10.24
N HIS A 174 2.81 8.12 9.29
CA HIS A 174 1.41 8.42 9.59
C HIS A 174 0.68 7.29 10.34
N TYR A 175 1.04 6.04 10.07
CA TYR A 175 0.38 4.87 10.65
C TYR A 175 1.24 4.15 11.70
N ALA A 176 2.24 4.82 12.28
CA ALA A 176 3.17 4.23 13.24
C ALA A 176 2.48 3.50 14.42
N ASN A 177 1.30 3.97 14.86
CA ASN A 177 0.53 3.38 15.96
C ASN A 177 -0.04 1.97 15.65
N ILE A 178 -0.35 1.68 14.38
CA ILE A 178 -0.91 0.40 13.97
C ILE A 178 0.15 -0.58 13.47
N LEU A 179 1.33 -0.08 13.10
CA LEU A 179 2.44 -0.89 12.60
C LEU A 179 3.15 -1.65 13.72
N PRO A 180 3.97 -2.67 13.41
CA PRO A 180 4.72 -3.42 14.43
C PRO A 180 5.84 -2.58 15.08
N GLY A 181 5.50 -1.51 15.82
CA GLY A 181 6.45 -0.55 16.40
C GLY A 181 6.62 -0.65 17.91
N ASN A 182 7.88 -0.88 18.33
CA ASN A 182 8.61 -0.54 19.56
C ASN A 182 8.15 -1.04 20.95
N ASN A 183 7.58 -2.24 21.08
CA ASN A 183 7.66 -2.95 22.38
C ASN A 183 8.98 -3.74 22.49
N GLN A 184 10.12 -3.06 22.40
CA GLN A 184 11.33 -3.48 23.09
C GLN A 184 11.31 -2.79 24.46
N GLY A 185 10.57 -3.34 25.42
CA GLY A 185 10.49 -2.73 26.75
C GLY A 185 9.23 -3.08 27.52
N MET A 186 9.07 -4.35 27.87
CA MET A 186 8.64 -4.80 29.19
C MET A 186 9.00 -6.27 29.36
#